data_AF-A0A533U562-F1
#
_entry.id   AF-A0A533U562-F1
#
_cell.length_a   1.000
_cell.length_b   1.000
_cell.length_c   1.000
_cell.angle_alpha   90.00
_cell.angle_beta   90.00
_cell.angle_gamma   90.00
#
_symmetry.space_group_name_H-M   'P 1'
#
loop_
_entity.id
_entity.type
_entity.pdbx_description
1 polymer ?
#
loop_
_entity_poly.entity_id
_entity_poly.type
_entity_poly.pdbx_seq_one_letter_code
_entity_poly.pdbx_strand_id
1 'polypeptide(L)'
;MSLSGTGLLSLPNWVIHISSTLEWGIASLLIYRYGTMTGRKEIRIFGLSMLPHWFGSFFVLSYHLTTDTIALLLDLSELINLFGSISLLMATINLLKAREKTPATSFAALLAALMFAGKPQSYMGSDIFDAILQLSSVVYLTFLVLLLVLYKRDKTVFSGLTVAGFWFVVVFISVTVFFMYLATVKRGYPTLSHDDLLHGSAESLLTMSNLMIAIGAQRKIREYERTKAEDQR
;
A
#
# COMPACT_ATOMS: atom_id res chain seq x y z
N MET A 1 -8.45 33.21 -14.78
CA MET A 1 -7.76 33.46 -13.49
C MET A 1 -7.34 32.10 -12.97
N SER A 2 -6.11 31.67 -13.30
CA SER A 2 -5.59 30.36 -12.90
C SER A 2 -5.29 30.42 -11.41
N LEU A 3 -6.06 29.71 -10.60
CA LEU A 3 -5.65 29.37 -9.23
C LEU A 3 -4.54 28.32 -9.39
N SER A 4 -3.34 28.77 -9.70
CA SER A 4 -2.14 27.93 -9.75
C SER A 4 -1.81 27.49 -8.32
N GLY A 5 -2.49 26.46 -7.86
CA GLY A 5 -2.19 25.77 -6.60
C GLY A 5 -0.86 25.06 -6.75
N THR A 6 0.23 25.74 -6.40
CA THR A 6 1.55 25.17 -6.11
C THR A 6 1.92 23.93 -6.95
N GLY A 7 2.21 24.11 -8.26
CA GLY A 7 2.83 23.09 -9.11
C GLY A 7 2.03 22.66 -10.34
N LEU A 8 2.46 21.55 -10.96
CA LEU A 8 1.86 20.95 -12.16
C LEU A 8 0.44 20.41 -11.91
N LEU A 9 0.13 20.07 -10.66
CA LEU A 9 -1.16 19.50 -10.25
C LEU A 9 -2.22 20.57 -10.03
N SER A 10 -3.41 20.31 -10.54
CA SER A 10 -4.61 21.06 -10.14
C SER A 10 -4.95 20.90 -8.65
N LEU A 11 -5.70 21.86 -8.09
CA LEU A 11 -6.19 21.80 -6.71
C LEU A 11 -6.94 20.49 -6.36
N PRO A 12 -7.84 19.96 -7.21
CA PRO A 12 -8.47 18.66 -6.96
C PRO A 12 -7.45 17.53 -6.81
N ASN A 13 -6.40 17.51 -7.64
CA ASN A 13 -5.37 16.48 -7.55
C ASN A 13 -4.55 16.60 -6.27
N TRP A 14 -4.22 17.82 -5.84
CA TRP A 14 -3.60 18.06 -4.53
C TRP A 14 -4.45 17.53 -3.38
N VAL A 15 -5.77 17.77 -3.42
CA VAL A 15 -6.70 17.25 -2.40
C VAL A 15 -6.64 15.72 -2.36
N ILE A 16 -6.69 15.05 -3.52
CA ILE A 16 -6.66 13.57 -3.58
C ILE A 16 -5.33 13.03 -3.03
N HIS A 17 -4.17 13.61 -3.37
CA HIS A 17 -2.87 13.15 -2.84
C HIS A 17 -2.76 13.33 -1.33
N ILE A 18 -3.19 14.47 -0.80
CA ILE A 18 -3.18 14.71 0.65
C ILE A 18 -4.15 13.73 1.33
N SER A 19 -5.33 13.53 0.76
CA SER A 19 -6.30 12.55 1.26
C SER A 19 -5.74 11.14 1.26
N SER A 20 -5.15 10.66 0.16
CA SER A 20 -4.60 9.30 0.06
C SER A 20 -3.51 9.06 1.12
N THR A 21 -2.61 10.03 1.34
CA THR A 21 -1.61 9.98 2.43
C THR A 21 -2.26 9.93 3.82
N LEU A 22 -3.26 10.76 4.10
CA LEU A 22 -3.94 10.79 5.40
C LEU A 22 -4.72 9.50 5.67
N GLU A 23 -5.43 8.99 4.65
CA GLU A 23 -6.24 7.78 4.74
C GLU A 23 -5.40 6.55 5.08
N TRP A 24 -4.20 6.43 4.49
CA TRP A 24 -3.26 5.36 4.85
C TRP A 24 -2.79 5.46 6.31
N GLY A 25 -2.44 6.67 6.75
CA GLY A 25 -2.07 6.94 8.15
C GLY A 25 -3.20 6.60 9.13
N ILE A 26 -4.45 6.97 8.80
CA ILE A 26 -5.65 6.62 9.57
C ILE A 26 -5.85 5.10 9.60
N ALA A 27 -5.71 4.42 8.46
CA ALA A 27 -5.82 2.96 8.40
C ALA A 27 -4.80 2.26 9.30
N SER A 28 -3.54 2.70 9.26
CA SER A 28 -2.48 2.23 10.16
C SER A 28 -2.83 2.43 11.63
N LEU A 29 -3.29 3.63 12.00
CA LEU A 29 -3.71 3.96 13.36
C LEU A 29 -4.90 3.11 13.84
N LEU A 30 -5.89 2.86 12.98
CA LEU A 30 -7.04 2.03 13.31
C LEU A 30 -6.66 0.57 13.54
N ILE A 31 -5.77 0.01 12.72
CA ILE A 31 -5.26 -1.35 12.93
C ILE A 31 -4.44 -1.43 14.23
N TYR A 32 -3.58 -0.44 14.50
CA TYR A 32 -2.85 -0.34 15.75
C TYR A 32 -3.79 -0.29 16.96
N ARG A 33 -4.82 0.55 16.90
CA ARG A 33 -5.85 0.68 17.95
C ARG A 33 -6.58 -0.64 18.15
N TYR A 34 -6.98 -1.32 17.08
CA TYR A 34 -7.64 -2.62 17.15
C TYR A 34 -6.78 -3.67 17.86
N GLY A 35 -5.49 -3.76 17.51
CA GLY A 35 -4.55 -4.65 18.19
C GLY A 35 -4.37 -4.30 19.67
N THR A 36 -4.39 -3.02 20.01
CA THR A 36 -4.30 -2.55 21.40
C THR A 36 -5.55 -2.92 22.20
N MET A 37 -6.74 -2.69 21.65
CA MET A 37 -8.03 -2.98 22.31
C MET A 37 -8.24 -4.48 22.53
N THR A 38 -7.78 -5.31 21.60
CA THR A 38 -7.90 -6.78 21.69
C THR A 38 -6.75 -7.43 22.47
N GLY A 39 -5.75 -6.67 22.90
CA GLY A 39 -4.53 -7.21 23.53
C GLY A 39 -3.62 -8.00 22.58
N ARG A 40 -3.87 -7.96 21.26
CA ARG A 40 -3.11 -8.72 20.25
C ARG A 40 -1.91 -7.90 19.76
N LYS A 41 -0.74 -8.16 20.37
CA LYS A 41 0.52 -7.47 20.06
C LYS A 41 0.90 -7.55 18.58
N GLU A 42 0.62 -8.66 17.92
CA GLU A 42 0.95 -8.92 16.52
C GLU A 42 0.16 -8.01 15.57
N ILE A 43 -1.12 -7.77 15.86
CA ILE A 43 -1.96 -6.83 15.11
C ILE A 43 -1.47 -5.40 15.32
N ARG A 44 -1.09 -5.07 16.55
CA ARG A 44 -0.53 -3.77 16.87
C ARG A 44 0.77 -3.51 16.09
N ILE A 45 1.65 -4.51 16.03
CA ILE A 45 2.88 -4.46 15.21
C ILE A 45 2.55 -4.30 13.74
N PHE A 46 1.56 -5.03 13.21
CA PHE A 46 1.13 -4.88 11.81
C PHE A 46 0.73 -3.43 11.49
N GLY A 47 -0.03 -2.78 12.37
CA GLY A 47 -0.37 -1.37 12.22
C GLY A 47 0.87 -0.47 12.11
N LEU A 48 1.89 -0.69 12.95
CA LEU A 48 3.17 0.04 12.88
C LEU A 48 3.97 -0.28 11.61
N SER A 49 3.90 -1.52 11.13
CA SER A 49 4.58 -1.96 9.91
C SER A 49 4.06 -1.29 8.63
N MET A 50 2.92 -0.58 8.70
CA MET A 50 2.42 0.25 7.61
C MET A 50 3.11 1.63 7.50
N LEU A 51 3.82 2.07 8.55
CA LEU A 51 4.39 3.42 8.62
C LEU A 51 5.46 3.71 7.57
N PRO A 52 6.34 2.77 7.14
CA PRO A 52 7.30 3.09 6.09
C PRO A 52 6.62 3.51 4.78
N HIS A 53 5.56 2.81 4.33
CA HIS A 53 4.78 3.26 3.16
C HIS A 53 4.17 4.66 3.36
N TRP A 54 3.71 4.95 4.57
CA TRP A 54 3.21 6.29 4.90
C TRP A 54 4.31 7.34 4.75
N PHE A 55 5.50 7.08 5.29
CA PHE A 55 6.66 7.95 5.14
C PHE A 55 7.07 8.15 3.68
N GLY A 56 7.05 7.08 2.87
CA GLY A 56 7.31 7.13 1.43
C GLY A 56 6.39 8.10 0.69
N SER A 57 5.12 8.21 1.10
CA SER A 57 4.16 9.12 0.46
C SER A 57 4.53 10.61 0.61
N PHE A 58 5.20 10.99 1.71
CA PHE A 58 5.65 12.38 1.88
C PHE A 58 6.76 12.77 0.90
N PHE A 59 7.57 11.81 0.44
CA PHE A 59 8.55 12.06 -0.62
C PHE A 59 7.86 12.29 -1.97
N VAL A 60 6.77 11.58 -2.27
CA VAL A 60 5.95 11.82 -3.49
C VAL A 60 5.28 13.19 -3.42
N LEU A 61 4.70 13.56 -2.27
CA LEU A 61 4.16 14.92 -2.07
C LEU A 61 5.25 15.98 -2.26
N SER A 62 6.43 15.75 -1.71
CA SER A 62 7.57 16.65 -1.86
C SER A 62 8.03 16.75 -3.31
N TYR A 63 8.03 15.65 -4.07
CA TYR A 63 8.32 15.66 -5.50
C TYR A 63 7.38 16.61 -6.26
N HIS A 64 6.07 16.51 -6.01
CA HIS A 64 5.09 17.41 -6.62
C HIS A 64 5.21 18.87 -6.15
N LEU A 65 5.58 19.11 -4.89
CA LEU A 65 5.90 20.46 -4.40
C LEU A 65 7.09 21.07 -5.16
N THR A 66 8.02 20.26 -5.63
CA THR A 66 9.17 20.72 -6.44
C THR A 66 8.85 20.85 -7.92
N THR A 67 7.57 20.82 -8.30
CA THR A 67 7.13 20.84 -9.70
C THR A 67 7.77 19.70 -10.52
N ASP A 68 7.90 18.53 -9.90
CA ASP A 68 8.39 17.31 -10.53
C ASP A 68 9.86 17.36 -10.98
N THR A 69 10.66 18.28 -10.40
CA THR A 69 12.06 18.52 -10.83
C THR A 69 13.11 17.69 -10.09
N ILE A 70 12.85 17.26 -8.85
CA ILE A 70 13.82 16.54 -8.03
C ILE A 70 13.53 15.03 -8.04
N ALA A 71 14.02 14.32 -9.06
CA ALA A 71 13.80 12.88 -9.24
C ALA A 71 14.24 12.03 -8.03
N LEU A 72 15.29 12.45 -7.31
CA LEU A 72 15.77 11.79 -6.09
C LEU A 72 14.67 11.57 -5.03
N LEU A 73 13.64 12.42 -5.00
CA LEU A 73 12.52 12.25 -4.07
C LEU A 73 11.67 11.03 -4.42
N LEU A 74 11.47 10.73 -5.71
CA LEU A 74 10.81 9.49 -6.14
C LEU A 74 11.66 8.27 -5.79
N ASP A 75 12.96 8.30 -6.10
CA ASP A 75 13.91 7.24 -5.77
C ASP A 75 13.91 6.88 -4.27
N LEU A 76 13.90 7.90 -3.41
CA LEU A 76 13.79 7.72 -1.96
C LEU A 76 12.44 7.15 -1.54
N SER A 77 11.35 7.57 -2.18
CA SER A 77 10.02 7.00 -1.94
C SER A 77 9.99 5.51 -2.26
N GLU A 78 10.54 5.11 -3.41
CA GLU A 78 10.60 3.72 -3.86
C GLU A 78 11.40 2.84 -2.88
N LEU A 79 12.55 3.33 -2.44
CA LEU A 79 13.38 2.64 -1.45
C LEU A 79 12.64 2.45 -0.12
N ILE A 80 11.97 3.50 0.38
CA ILE A 80 11.19 3.43 1.62
C ILE A 80 9.98 2.51 1.46
N ASN A 81 9.35 2.48 0.29
CA ASN A 81 8.26 1.57 -0.03
C ASN A 81 8.72 0.10 -0.09
N LEU A 82 9.95 -0.19 -0.51
CA LEU A 82 10.54 -1.53 -0.38
C LEU A 82 10.63 -1.94 1.10
N PHE A 83 11.13 -1.06 1.97
CA PHE A 83 11.13 -1.31 3.43
C PHE A 83 9.72 -1.51 4.00
N GLY A 84 8.73 -0.77 3.48
CA GLY A 84 7.32 -0.94 3.82
C GLY A 84 6.80 -2.32 3.46
N SER A 85 7.05 -2.77 2.24
CA SER A 85 6.62 -4.09 1.75
C SER A 85 7.25 -5.21 2.56
N ILE A 86 8.54 -5.10 2.88
CA ILE A 86 9.25 -6.04 3.75
C ILE A 86 8.63 -6.05 5.16
N SER A 87 8.34 -4.87 5.72
CA SER A 87 7.74 -4.75 7.05
C SER A 87 6.36 -5.41 7.12
N LEU A 88 5.51 -5.18 6.12
CA LEU A 88 4.19 -5.81 6.01
C LEU A 88 4.28 -7.33 5.86
N LEU A 89 5.20 -7.81 5.02
CA LEU A 89 5.45 -9.24 4.84
C LEU A 89 5.86 -9.89 6.17
N MET A 90 6.83 -9.30 6.87
CA MET A 90 7.32 -9.79 8.16
C MET A 90 6.23 -9.78 9.24
N ALA A 91 5.42 -8.72 9.31
CA ALA A 91 4.29 -8.65 10.24
C ALA A 91 3.25 -9.75 9.95
N THR A 92 2.97 -10.02 8.67
CA THR A 92 2.05 -11.09 8.25
C THR A 92 2.59 -12.48 8.60
N ILE A 93 3.88 -12.72 8.38
CA ILE A 93 4.54 -13.96 8.79
C ILE A 93 4.47 -14.13 10.31
N ASN A 94 4.69 -13.06 11.09
CA ASN A 94 4.59 -13.11 12.55
C ASN A 94 3.17 -13.43 13.02
N LEU A 95 2.14 -12.85 12.38
CA LEU A 95 0.73 -13.18 12.64
C LEU A 95 0.42 -14.66 12.36
N LEU A 96 0.97 -15.23 11.28
CA LEU A 96 0.81 -16.64 10.95
C LEU A 96 1.52 -17.55 11.95
N LYS A 97 2.75 -17.21 12.37
CA LYS A 97 3.53 -17.97 13.37
C LYS A 97 2.92 -17.94 14.76
N ALA A 98 2.31 -16.83 15.16
CA ALA A 98 1.65 -16.70 16.46
C ALA A 98 0.44 -17.65 16.63
N ARG A 99 -0.07 -18.20 15.52
CA ARG A 99 -1.19 -19.16 15.51
C ARG A 99 -0.75 -20.62 15.37
N GLU A 100 0.38 -20.94 14.72
CA GLU A 100 0.90 -22.31 14.57
C GLU A 100 2.43 -22.36 14.30
N LYS A 101 3.08 -23.50 14.62
CA LYS A 101 4.44 -23.85 14.16
C LYS A 101 4.45 -24.17 12.64
N THR A 102 4.15 -23.21 11.78
CA THR A 102 4.38 -23.38 10.34
C THR A 102 5.90 -23.33 10.08
N PRO A 103 6.53 -24.35 9.47
CA PRO A 103 7.97 -24.34 9.26
C PRO A 103 8.34 -23.24 8.26
N ALA A 104 9.39 -22.46 8.60
CA ALA A 104 9.85 -21.31 7.83
C ALA A 104 10.13 -21.63 6.34
N THR A 105 10.41 -22.90 6.04
CA THR A 105 10.61 -23.45 4.69
C THR A 105 9.39 -23.29 3.76
N SER A 106 8.16 -23.34 4.26
CA SER A 106 6.97 -23.16 3.40
C SER A 106 6.83 -21.72 2.88
N PHE A 107 7.22 -20.73 3.69
CA PHE A 107 7.18 -19.32 3.31
C PHE A 107 8.34 -18.94 2.39
N ALA A 108 9.54 -19.47 2.66
CA ALA A 108 10.70 -19.28 1.79
C ALA A 108 10.46 -19.91 0.40
N ALA A 109 9.82 -21.08 0.34
CA ALA A 109 9.47 -21.73 -0.93
C ALA A 109 8.43 -20.92 -1.74
N LEU A 110 7.42 -20.34 -1.08
CA LEU A 110 6.46 -19.46 -1.76
C LEU A 110 7.10 -18.18 -2.26
N LEU A 111 7.93 -17.52 -1.44
CA LEU A 111 8.68 -16.33 -1.85
C LEU A 111 9.59 -16.65 -3.04
N ALA A 112 10.32 -17.77 -2.98
CA ALA A 112 11.15 -18.24 -4.09
C ALA A 112 10.30 -18.51 -5.34
N ALA A 113 9.17 -19.20 -5.23
CA ALA A 113 8.28 -19.47 -6.35
C ALA A 113 7.75 -18.18 -7.00
N LEU A 114 7.38 -17.17 -6.21
CA LEU A 114 6.97 -15.85 -6.71
C LEU A 114 8.13 -15.09 -7.35
N MET A 115 9.34 -15.16 -6.78
CA MET A 115 10.56 -14.57 -7.38
C MET A 115 10.93 -15.25 -8.71
N PHE A 116 10.74 -16.56 -8.83
CA PHE A 116 11.00 -17.31 -10.07
C PHE A 116 9.91 -17.10 -11.12
N ALA A 117 8.64 -17.08 -10.73
CA ALA A 117 7.51 -16.81 -11.62
C ALA A 117 7.45 -15.33 -12.06
N GLY A 118 7.93 -14.41 -11.22
CA GLY A 118 8.01 -12.98 -11.47
C GLY A 118 9.23 -12.53 -12.28
N LYS A 119 9.90 -13.43 -13.03
CA LYS A 119 10.93 -13.06 -14.00
C LYS A 119 10.33 -12.90 -15.41
N PRO A 120 10.20 -11.67 -15.92
CA PRO A 120 10.32 -11.38 -17.34
C PRO A 120 11.62 -10.60 -17.64
N GLN A 121 12.20 -10.85 -18.82
CA GLN A 121 13.39 -10.17 -19.34
C GLN A 121 13.28 -8.65 -19.23
N SER A 122 14.26 -8.01 -18.59
CA SER A 122 14.49 -6.57 -18.74
C SER A 122 14.64 -6.27 -20.23
N TYR A 123 13.78 -5.39 -20.76
CA TYR A 123 13.90 -4.82 -22.10
C TYR A 123 14.38 -3.36 -22.06
N MET A 124 14.66 -2.82 -20.87
CA MET A 124 15.23 -1.49 -20.67
C MET A 124 16.11 -1.52 -19.44
N GLY A 125 17.41 -1.23 -19.63
CA GLY A 125 18.35 -0.75 -18.60
C GLY A 125 18.62 -1.66 -17.40
N SER A 126 19.89 -1.75 -16.98
CA SER A 126 20.26 -2.33 -15.70
C SER A 126 20.54 -1.21 -14.70
N ASP A 127 19.51 -0.49 -14.26
CA ASP A 127 19.64 0.50 -13.19
C ASP A 127 19.24 -0.09 -11.83
N ILE A 128 19.90 0.34 -10.76
CA ILE A 128 19.69 -0.23 -9.40
C ILE A 128 18.24 -0.03 -8.93
N PHE A 129 17.57 1.03 -9.37
CA PHE A 129 16.19 1.35 -9.01
C PHE A 129 15.16 0.43 -9.68
N ASP A 130 15.39 0.00 -10.93
CA ASP A 130 14.54 -1.01 -11.58
C ASP A 130 14.53 -2.32 -10.79
N ALA A 131 15.68 -2.71 -10.25
CA ALA A 131 15.80 -3.88 -9.37
C ALA A 131 15.08 -3.68 -8.03
N ILE A 132 15.12 -2.48 -7.44
CA ILE A 132 14.39 -2.12 -6.21
C ILE A 132 12.88 -2.22 -6.44
N LEU A 133 12.37 -1.65 -7.53
CA LEU A 133 10.95 -1.69 -7.91
C LEU A 133 10.48 -3.12 -8.14
N GLN A 134 11.25 -3.92 -8.89
CA GLN A 134 10.93 -5.32 -9.13
C GLN A 134 10.92 -6.11 -7.81
N LEU A 135 11.93 -5.94 -6.96
CA LEU A 135 12.00 -6.61 -5.67
C LEU A 135 10.82 -6.20 -4.77
N SER A 136 10.51 -4.91 -4.71
CA SER A 136 9.39 -4.37 -3.93
C SER A 136 8.07 -5.00 -4.38
N SER A 137 7.85 -5.11 -5.70
CA SER A 137 6.67 -5.76 -6.27
C SER A 137 6.54 -7.23 -5.87
N VAL A 138 7.63 -8.00 -5.95
CA VAL A 138 7.62 -9.42 -5.54
C VAL A 138 7.38 -9.58 -4.05
N VAL A 139 8.01 -8.76 -3.22
CA VAL A 139 7.80 -8.75 -1.76
C VAL A 139 6.35 -8.40 -1.43
N TYR A 140 5.78 -7.39 -2.08
CA TYR A 140 4.40 -6.97 -1.89
C TYR A 140 3.39 -8.05 -2.31
N LEU A 141 3.56 -8.66 -3.48
CA LEU A 141 2.72 -9.78 -3.93
C LEU A 141 2.80 -10.97 -2.97
N THR A 142 3.99 -11.28 -2.46
CA THR A 142 4.17 -12.33 -1.44
C THR A 142 3.40 -11.97 -0.17
N PHE A 143 3.49 -10.72 0.29
CA PHE A 143 2.68 -10.21 1.39
C PHE A 143 1.18 -10.42 1.13
N LEU A 144 0.67 -10.06 -0.05
CA LEU A 144 -0.76 -10.20 -0.39
C LEU A 144 -1.24 -11.66 -0.37
N VAL A 145 -0.44 -12.58 -0.91
CA VAL A 145 -0.77 -14.02 -0.87
C VAL A 145 -0.80 -14.52 0.57
N LEU A 146 0.18 -14.13 1.39
CA LEU A 146 0.20 -14.53 2.81
C LEU A 146 -0.91 -13.88 3.62
N LEU A 147 -1.29 -12.64 3.30
CA LEU A 147 -2.43 -11.97 3.90
C LEU A 147 -3.73 -12.72 3.58
N LEU A 148 -3.88 -13.22 2.35
CA LEU A 148 -5.03 -14.04 1.96
C LEU A 148 -5.05 -15.39 2.69
N VAL A 149 -3.89 -16.04 2.85
CA VAL A 149 -3.75 -17.27 3.66
C VAL A 149 -4.14 -16.99 5.12
N LEU A 150 -3.62 -15.90 5.70
CA LEU A 150 -3.95 -15.48 7.06
C LEU A 150 -5.46 -15.25 7.22
N TYR A 151 -6.09 -14.54 6.28
CA TYR A 151 -7.53 -14.28 6.32
C TYR A 151 -8.37 -15.56 6.23
N LYS A 152 -7.97 -16.53 5.41
CA LYS A 152 -8.65 -17.83 5.31
C LYS A 152 -8.53 -18.64 6.59
N ARG A 153 -7.40 -18.53 7.31
CA ARG A 153 -7.14 -19.25 8.57
C ARG A 153 -7.78 -18.57 9.78
N ASP A 154 -7.75 -17.24 9.85
CA ASP A 154 -8.24 -16.48 10.99
C ASP A 154 -8.95 -15.18 10.56
N LYS A 155 -10.28 -15.27 10.43
CA LYS A 155 -11.15 -14.13 10.10
C LYS A 155 -11.28 -13.11 11.25
N THR A 156 -10.71 -13.39 12.42
CA THR A 156 -10.72 -12.44 13.56
C THR A 156 -9.65 -11.37 13.42
N VAL A 157 -8.58 -11.58 12.64
CA VAL A 157 -7.48 -10.62 12.52
C VAL A 157 -7.89 -9.38 11.72
N PHE A 158 -8.40 -9.61 10.51
CA PHE A 158 -8.74 -8.55 9.57
C PHE A 158 -10.14 -8.78 9.01
N SER A 159 -10.85 -7.70 8.69
CA SER A 159 -12.08 -7.82 7.91
C SER A 159 -11.74 -8.20 6.47
N GLY A 160 -12.69 -8.83 5.77
CA GLY A 160 -12.52 -9.10 4.33
C GLY A 160 -12.34 -7.82 3.50
N LEU A 161 -12.91 -6.69 3.95
CA LEU A 161 -12.74 -5.39 3.30
C LEU A 161 -11.31 -4.86 3.43
N THR A 162 -10.65 -5.11 4.56
CA THR A 162 -9.25 -4.73 4.78
C THR A 162 -8.34 -5.50 3.82
N VAL A 163 -8.55 -6.81 3.70
CA VAL A 163 -7.79 -7.66 2.78
C VAL A 163 -8.05 -7.27 1.32
N ALA A 164 -9.31 -7.01 0.98
CA ALA A 164 -9.68 -6.53 -0.35
C ALA A 164 -9.02 -5.18 -0.68
N GLY A 165 -8.92 -4.25 0.29
CA GLY A 165 -8.24 -2.97 0.10
C GLY A 165 -6.76 -3.14 -0.26
N PHE A 166 -6.02 -3.98 0.47
CA PHE A 166 -4.63 -4.29 0.11
C PHE A 166 -4.51 -4.90 -1.30
N TRP A 167 -5.40 -5.80 -1.69
CA TRP A 167 -5.41 -6.33 -3.06
C TRP A 167 -5.81 -5.28 -4.11
N PHE A 168 -6.65 -4.31 -3.74
CA PHE A 168 -7.08 -3.23 -4.64
C PHE A 168 -5.92 -2.32 -5.07
N VAL A 169 -4.82 -2.27 -4.30
CA VAL A 169 -3.58 -1.59 -4.72
C VAL A 169 -3.04 -2.15 -6.04
N VAL A 170 -3.21 -3.45 -6.32
CA VAL A 170 -2.80 -4.05 -7.61
C VAL A 170 -3.65 -3.52 -8.76
N VAL A 171 -4.94 -3.28 -8.51
CA VAL A 171 -5.85 -2.66 -9.49
C VAL A 171 -5.41 -1.22 -9.75
N PHE A 172 -5.13 -0.45 -8.69
CA PHE A 172 -4.56 0.89 -8.79
C PHE A 172 -3.28 0.89 -9.66
N ILE A 173 -2.27 0.08 -9.33
CA ILE A 173 -1.01 0.00 -10.10
C ILE A 173 -1.28 -0.32 -11.58
N SER A 174 -2.15 -1.31 -11.85
CA SER A 174 -2.46 -1.72 -13.23
C SER A 174 -3.08 -0.58 -14.04
N VAL A 175 -4.04 0.16 -13.45
CA VAL A 175 -4.69 1.29 -14.09
C VAL A 175 -3.72 2.47 -14.24
N THR A 176 -2.90 2.74 -13.23
CA THR A 176 -1.89 3.82 -13.27
C THR A 176 -0.88 3.59 -14.39
N VAL A 177 -0.39 2.37 -14.58
CA VAL A 177 0.52 2.04 -15.69
C VAL A 177 -0.16 2.26 -17.04
N PHE A 178 -1.43 1.87 -17.17
CA PHE A 178 -2.20 2.11 -18.39
C PHE A 178 -2.42 3.61 -18.65
N PHE A 179 -2.76 4.40 -17.63
CA PHE A 179 -2.92 5.85 -17.74
C PHE A 179 -1.61 6.56 -18.03
N MET A 180 -0.50 6.10 -17.47
CA MET A 180 0.83 6.59 -17.81
C MET A 180 1.12 6.37 -19.29
N TYR A 181 0.83 5.19 -19.86
CA TYR A 181 0.96 4.94 -21.29
C TYR A 181 0.09 5.88 -22.14
N LEU A 182 -1.16 6.12 -21.74
CA LEU A 182 -2.04 7.06 -22.44
C LEU A 182 -1.51 8.50 -22.40
N ALA A 183 -1.02 8.95 -21.24
CA ALA A 183 -0.47 10.29 -21.08
C ALA A 183 0.82 10.47 -21.92
N THR A 184 1.79 9.56 -21.78
CA THR A 184 3.12 9.74 -22.38
C THR A 184 3.18 9.35 -23.85
N VAL A 185 2.63 8.18 -24.22
CA VAL A 185 2.76 7.64 -25.59
C VAL A 185 1.66 8.15 -26.50
N LYS A 186 0.41 8.28 -26.00
CA LYS A 186 -0.72 8.71 -26.84
C LYS A 186 -0.92 10.22 -26.86
N ARG A 187 -0.77 10.89 -25.71
CA ARG A 187 -0.98 12.34 -25.59
C ARG A 187 0.30 13.16 -25.67
N GLY A 188 1.48 12.53 -25.54
CA GLY A 188 2.78 13.19 -25.68
C GLY A 188 3.22 13.99 -24.46
N TYR A 189 2.59 13.77 -23.31
CA TYR A 189 3.01 14.40 -22.05
C TYR A 189 4.33 13.81 -21.54
N PRO A 190 5.19 14.59 -20.85
CA PRO A 190 6.43 14.07 -20.29
C PRO A 190 6.22 12.96 -19.26
N THR A 191 5.21 13.11 -18.41
CA THR A 191 4.84 12.19 -17.34
C THR A 191 3.33 12.19 -17.13
N LEU A 192 2.83 11.23 -16.34
CA LEU A 192 1.40 11.17 -15.98
C LEU A 192 0.91 12.45 -15.28
N SER A 193 1.76 13.11 -14.49
CA SER A 193 1.41 14.30 -13.71
C SER A 193 1.12 15.55 -14.54
N HIS A 194 1.46 15.56 -15.82
CA HIS A 194 1.08 16.62 -16.74
C HIS A 194 -0.34 16.44 -17.31
N ASP A 195 -0.97 15.29 -17.04
CA ASP A 195 -2.34 14.97 -17.43
C ASP A 195 -3.23 14.89 -16.19
N ASP A 196 -3.77 16.04 -15.79
CA ASP A 196 -4.56 16.19 -14.55
C ASP A 196 -5.68 15.15 -14.42
N LEU A 197 -6.39 14.85 -15.52
CA LEU A 197 -7.52 13.93 -15.50
C LEU A 197 -7.04 12.49 -15.26
N LEU A 198 -6.04 12.04 -16.01
CA LEU A 198 -5.53 10.68 -15.90
C LEU A 198 -4.82 10.47 -14.56
N HIS A 199 -4.03 11.44 -14.12
CA HIS A 199 -3.36 11.38 -12.81
C HIS A 199 -4.37 11.35 -11.67
N GLY A 200 -5.30 12.32 -11.61
CA GLY A 200 -6.31 12.36 -10.55
C GLY A 200 -7.18 11.11 -10.51
N SER A 201 -7.52 10.56 -11.69
CA SER A 201 -8.27 9.30 -11.78
C SER A 201 -7.48 8.12 -11.22
N ALA A 202 -6.19 8.00 -11.53
CA ALA A 202 -5.32 6.99 -10.94
C ALA A 202 -5.26 7.14 -9.41
N GLU A 203 -4.94 8.33 -8.91
CA GLU A 203 -4.77 8.59 -7.49
C GLU A 203 -6.07 8.33 -6.68
N SER A 204 -7.24 8.57 -7.28
CA SER A 204 -8.52 8.26 -6.64
C SER A 204 -8.72 6.77 -6.33
N LEU A 205 -8.11 5.87 -7.11
CA LEU A 205 -8.14 4.43 -6.85
C LEU A 205 -7.29 4.07 -5.62
N LEU A 206 -6.19 4.80 -5.39
CA LEU A 206 -5.39 4.65 -4.17
C LEU A 206 -6.20 5.09 -2.95
N THR A 207 -6.91 6.22 -3.04
CA THR A 207 -7.86 6.65 -2.00
C THR A 207 -8.93 5.58 -1.73
N MET A 208 -9.52 5.00 -2.78
CA MET A 208 -10.49 3.91 -2.61
C MET A 208 -9.91 2.72 -1.85
N SER A 209 -8.70 2.28 -2.21
CA SER A 209 -7.97 1.23 -1.49
C SER A 209 -7.80 1.59 0.00
N ASN A 210 -7.30 2.79 0.29
CA ASN A 210 -6.99 3.21 1.66
C ASN A 210 -8.26 3.28 2.53
N LEU A 211 -9.37 3.78 1.96
CA LEU A 211 -10.67 3.78 2.60
C LEU A 211 -11.20 2.36 2.87
N MET A 212 -11.03 1.40 1.95
CA MET A 212 -11.39 0.00 2.20
C MET A 212 -10.62 -0.57 3.40
N ILE A 213 -9.31 -0.29 3.49
CA ILE A 213 -8.48 -0.73 4.61
C ILE A 213 -8.97 -0.09 5.92
N ALA A 214 -9.13 1.23 5.96
CA ALA A 214 -9.57 1.98 7.14
C ALA A 214 -10.97 1.57 7.62
N ILE A 215 -11.95 1.53 6.72
CA ILE A 215 -13.33 1.12 7.03
C ILE A 215 -13.34 -0.33 7.51
N GLY A 216 -12.54 -1.20 6.89
CA GLY A 216 -12.41 -2.59 7.30
C GLY A 216 -11.84 -2.74 8.72
N ALA A 217 -10.84 -1.94 9.09
CA ALA A 217 -10.30 -1.90 10.45
C ALA A 217 -11.33 -1.37 11.45
N GLN A 218 -12.04 -0.29 11.09
CA GLN A 218 -13.09 0.29 11.93
C GLN A 218 -14.26 -0.67 12.17
N ARG A 219 -14.62 -1.51 11.18
CA ARG A 219 -15.61 -2.58 11.35
C ARG A 219 -15.18 -3.58 12.42
N LYS A 220 -13.90 -3.96 12.48
CA LYS A 220 -13.37 -4.88 13.49
C LYS A 220 -13.36 -4.30 14.89
N ILE A 221 -13.05 -2.99 15.02
CA ILE A 221 -13.18 -2.28 16.30
C ILE A 221 -14.63 -2.31 16.80
N ARG A 222 -15.58 -1.93 15.94
CA ARG A 222 -17.02 -1.92 16.30
C ARG A 222 -17.56 -3.31 16.64
N GLU A 223 -17.11 -4.34 15.93
CA GLU A 223 -17.46 -5.74 16.22
C GLU A 223 -16.99 -6.13 17.62
N TYR A 224 -15.74 -5.83 17.98
CA TYR A 224 -15.18 -6.12 19.30
C TYR A 224 -15.89 -5.35 20.42
N GLU A 225 -16.14 -4.05 20.24
CA GLU A 225 -16.86 -3.22 21.21
C GLU A 225 -18.27 -3.76 21.48
N ARG A 226 -18.98 -4.21 20.44
CA ARG A 226 -20.32 -4.79 20.58
C ARG A 226 -20.29 -6.10 21.37
N THR A 227 -19.41 -7.04 21.02
CA THR A 227 -19.28 -8.31 21.74
C THR A 227 -18.94 -8.08 23.21
N LYS A 228 -18.01 -7.16 23.50
CA LYS A 228 -17.65 -6.83 24.89
C LYS A 228 -18.83 -6.24 25.67
N ALA A 229 -19.69 -5.45 25.03
CA ALA A 229 -20.88 -4.89 25.68
C ALA A 229 -21.97 -5.95 25.91
N GLU A 230 -22.06 -6.97 25.05
CA GLU A 230 -22.95 -8.12 25.23
C GLU A 230 -22.49 -9.00 26.39
N ASP A 231 -21.19 -9.27 26.52
CA ASP A 231 -20.61 -10.06 27.63
C ASP A 231 -20.76 -9.39 29.02
N GLN A 232 -21.05 -8.09 29.05
CA GLN A 232 -21.23 -7.30 30.28
C GLN A 232 -22.70 -7.15 30.71
N ARG A 233 -23.65 -7.68 29.93
CA ARG A 233 -25.10 -7.67 30.23
C ARG A 233 -25.54 -9.01 30.81
#